data_AF-A0AAF0QK50-F1
#
_entry.id   AF-A0AAF0QK50-F1
#
_cell.length_a   1.000
_cell.length_b   1.000
_cell.length_c   1.000
_cell.angle_alpha   90.00
_cell.angle_beta   90.00
_cell.angle_gamma   90.00
#
_symmetry.space_group_name_H-M   'P 1'
#
loop_
_entity.id
_entity.type
_entity.pdbx_description
1 polymer ?
#
loop_
_entity_poly.entity_id
_entity_poly.type
_entity_poly.pdbx_seq_one_letter_code
_entity_poly.pdbx_strand_id
1 'polypeptide(L)'
;MPRLVESFSSVVNTNESTVGSRLIDFVRMNPLIVLGSRIGEDPQGFLDEIHKIVDAMGVSSGKKEELASYQLKDVAQIRYTQWNANRPEEAGPIEWEDFKKSFLGKYFPL
;
A
#
# COMPACT_ATOMS: atom_id res chain seq x y z
N MET A 1 -30.18 30.78 -39.53
CA MET A 1 -29.26 30.73 -38.38
C MET A 1 -29.86 29.84 -37.30
N PRO A 2 -29.43 28.57 -37.14
CA PRO A 2 -29.83 27.77 -35.99
C PRO A 2 -28.88 27.97 -34.80
N ARG A 3 -29.44 28.07 -33.59
CA ARG A 3 -28.69 28.13 -32.33
C ARG A 3 -28.10 26.76 -32.01
N LEU A 4 -26.80 26.72 -31.72
CA LEU A 4 -26.12 25.56 -31.16
C LEU A 4 -26.58 25.40 -29.70
N VAL A 5 -27.17 24.25 -29.38
CA VAL A 5 -27.33 23.82 -27.99
C VAL A 5 -26.00 23.22 -27.57
N GLU A 6 -25.29 23.89 -26.67
CA GLU A 6 -24.12 23.31 -26.03
C GLU A 6 -24.59 22.16 -25.14
N SER A 7 -24.26 20.94 -25.55
CA SER A 7 -24.36 19.76 -24.71
C SER A 7 -23.37 19.95 -23.57
N PHE A 8 -23.88 20.20 -22.36
CA PHE A 8 -23.08 20.13 -21.15
C PHE A 8 -22.51 18.72 -21.06
N SER A 9 -21.22 18.57 -21.39
CA SER A 9 -20.45 17.41 -20.97
C SER A 9 -20.62 17.29 -19.47
N SER A 10 -21.36 16.26 -19.03
CA SER A 10 -21.31 15.83 -17.65
C SER A 10 -19.85 15.52 -17.38
N VAL A 11 -19.15 16.42 -16.68
CA VAL A 11 -17.88 16.10 -16.06
C VAL A 11 -18.20 14.99 -15.09
N VAL A 12 -18.05 13.75 -15.57
CA VAL A 12 -17.89 12.59 -14.72
C VAL A 12 -16.67 12.95 -13.88
N ASN A 13 -16.93 13.31 -12.63
CA ASN A 13 -15.88 13.51 -11.66
C ASN A 13 -15.44 12.10 -11.25
N THR A 14 -14.73 11.41 -12.16
CA THR A 14 -14.01 10.19 -11.85
C THR A 14 -12.91 10.65 -10.91
N ASN A 15 -13.19 10.59 -9.62
CA ASN A 15 -12.23 10.79 -8.54
C ASN A 15 -11.23 9.62 -8.50
N GLU A 16 -10.64 9.28 -9.65
CA GLU A 16 -9.40 8.52 -9.70
C GLU A 16 -8.36 9.32 -8.93
N SER A 17 -8.33 9.08 -7.62
CA SER A 17 -7.34 9.64 -6.72
C SER A 17 -5.99 9.21 -7.29
N THR A 18 -5.21 10.18 -7.77
CA THR A 18 -3.86 9.91 -8.27
C THR A 18 -3.07 9.15 -7.19
N VAL A 19 -2.01 8.41 -7.58
CA VAL A 19 -1.16 7.69 -6.62
C VAL A 19 -0.69 8.61 -5.48
N GLY A 20 -0.39 9.88 -5.80
CA GLY A 20 -0.03 10.89 -4.80
C GLY A 20 -1.14 11.22 -3.81
N SER A 21 -2.40 11.29 -4.27
CA SER A 21 -3.57 11.52 -3.39
C SER A 21 -3.74 10.39 -2.39
N ARG A 22 -3.59 9.13 -2.82
CA ARG A 22 -3.76 7.97 -1.94
C ARG A 22 -2.68 7.89 -0.86
N LEU A 23 -1.42 8.16 -1.19
CA LEU A 23 -0.37 8.16 -0.18
C LEU A 23 -0.58 9.25 0.87
N ILE A 24 -1.01 10.44 0.45
CA ILE A 24 -1.35 11.55 1.38
C ILE A 24 -2.48 11.13 2.32
N ASP A 25 -3.55 10.57 1.78
CA ASP A 25 -4.70 10.13 2.59
C ASP A 25 -4.30 9.00 3.56
N PHE A 26 -3.49 8.05 3.11
CA PHE A 26 -2.96 6.98 3.96
C PHE A 26 -2.12 7.52 5.12
N VAL A 27 -1.20 8.46 4.87
CA VAL A 27 -0.39 9.07 5.94
C VAL A 27 -1.26 9.89 6.91
N ARG A 28 -2.31 10.55 6.43
CA ARG A 28 -3.28 11.28 7.26
C ARG A 28 -4.08 10.39 8.21
N MET A 29 -4.26 9.11 7.87
CA MET A 29 -4.89 8.12 8.75
C MET A 29 -3.98 7.70 9.91
N ASN A 30 -2.70 8.12 9.92
CA ASN A 30 -1.71 7.82 10.95
C ASN A 30 -1.59 6.31 11.28
N PRO A 31 -1.29 5.47 10.27
CA PRO A 31 -1.09 4.03 10.48
C PRO A 31 0.11 3.73 11.39
N LEU A 32 0.12 2.54 11.97
CA LEU A 32 1.24 2.03 12.76
C LEU A 32 2.51 1.93 11.92
N ILE A 33 3.62 2.27 12.58
CA ILE A 33 4.98 2.13 12.06
C ILE A 33 5.61 0.91 12.71
N VAL A 34 6.33 0.12 11.92
CA VAL A 34 7.12 -1.01 12.43
C VAL A 34 8.61 -0.78 12.17
N LEU A 35 9.43 -0.97 13.21
CA LEU A 35 10.88 -0.82 13.13
C LEU A 35 11.60 -2.14 12.85
N GLY A 36 11.00 -3.28 13.24
CA GLY A 36 11.54 -4.62 13.00
C GLY A 36 12.65 -5.04 13.97
N SER A 37 13.01 -4.17 14.93
CA SER A 37 14.09 -4.35 15.90
C SER A 37 13.61 -4.42 17.36
N ARG A 38 12.36 -4.05 17.64
CA ARG A 38 11.83 -3.95 19.01
C ARG A 38 11.21 -5.27 19.48
N ILE A 39 11.51 -5.65 20.71
CA ILE A 39 10.82 -6.76 21.38
C ILE A 39 9.37 -6.35 21.64
N GLY A 40 8.43 -7.23 21.29
CA GLY A 40 7.00 -7.01 21.51
C GLY A 40 6.28 -6.24 20.39
N GLU A 41 6.92 -6.02 19.24
CA GLU A 41 6.16 -5.63 18.04
C GLU A 41 5.12 -6.71 17.70
N ASP A 42 3.92 -6.27 17.32
CA ASP A 42 2.81 -7.12 16.91
C ASP A 42 2.66 -7.08 15.39
N PRO A 43 3.16 -8.10 14.67
CA PRO A 43 3.18 -8.10 13.21
C PRO A 43 1.80 -8.33 12.63
N GLN A 44 0.97 -9.11 13.34
CA GLN A 44 -0.40 -9.35 12.93
C GLN A 44 -1.23 -8.08 13.13
N GLY A 45 -1.10 -7.42 14.29
CA GLY A 45 -1.77 -6.15 14.57
C GLY A 45 -1.45 -5.05 13.56
N PHE A 46 -0.19 -4.97 13.10
CA PHE A 46 0.18 -4.09 11.98
C PHE A 46 -0.60 -4.43 10.70
N LEU A 47 -0.59 -5.69 10.26
CA LEU A 47 -1.28 -6.09 9.03
C LEU A 47 -2.79 -5.85 9.10
N ASP A 48 -3.41 -6.12 10.24
CA ASP A 48 -4.84 -5.93 10.45
C ASP A 48 -5.23 -4.45 10.35
N GLU A 49 -4.42 -3.56 10.92
CA GLU A 49 -4.65 -2.12 10.83
C GLU A 49 -4.43 -1.59 9.40
N ILE A 50 -3.33 -1.96 8.75
CA ILE A 50 -3.08 -1.55 7.36
C ILE A 50 -4.22 -2.03 6.47
N HIS A 51 -4.65 -3.28 6.62
CA HIS A 51 -5.76 -3.84 5.85
C HIS A 51 -7.05 -3.04 6.01
N LYS A 52 -7.40 -2.68 7.26
CA LYS A 52 -8.57 -1.84 7.55
C LYS A 52 -8.51 -0.48 6.85
N ILE A 53 -7.35 0.19 6.86
CA ILE A 53 -7.19 1.51 6.24
C ILE A 53 -7.31 1.41 4.72
N VAL A 54 -6.55 0.50 4.09
CA VAL A 54 -6.52 0.39 2.62
C VAL A 54 -7.85 -0.13 2.04
N ASP A 55 -8.59 -0.95 2.79
CA ASP A 55 -9.95 -1.36 2.43
C ASP A 55 -10.93 -0.18 2.49
N ALA A 56 -10.88 0.63 3.56
CA ALA A 56 -11.73 1.83 3.67
C ALA A 56 -11.45 2.85 2.55
N MET A 57 -10.22 2.88 2.04
CA MET A 57 -9.81 3.74 0.92
C MET A 57 -10.13 3.15 -0.47
N GLY A 58 -10.59 1.90 -0.57
CA GLY A 58 -10.89 1.23 -1.83
C GLY A 58 -9.64 0.93 -2.69
N VAL A 59 -8.51 0.64 -2.05
CA VAL A 59 -7.22 0.37 -2.74
C VAL A 59 -7.17 -1.07 -3.28
N SER A 60 -6.68 -1.24 -4.51
CA SER A 60 -6.49 -2.57 -5.13
C SER A 60 -5.33 -3.36 -4.52
N SER A 61 -5.34 -4.70 -4.61
CA SER A 61 -4.36 -5.60 -3.96
C SER A 61 -2.90 -5.20 -4.17
N GLY A 62 -2.49 -4.96 -5.43
CA GLY A 62 -1.11 -4.60 -5.77
C GLY A 62 -0.64 -3.24 -5.24
N LYS A 63 -1.56 -2.39 -4.75
CA LYS A 63 -1.24 -1.10 -4.12
C LYS A 63 -1.29 -1.14 -2.60
N LYS A 64 -1.86 -2.19 -2.01
CA LYS A 64 -1.88 -2.37 -0.54
C LYS A 64 -0.48 -2.61 0.00
N GLU A 65 0.32 -3.39 -0.72
CA GLU A 65 1.70 -3.69 -0.37
C GLU A 65 2.57 -2.42 -0.38
N GLU A 66 2.49 -1.61 -1.43
CA GLU A 66 3.25 -0.34 -1.52
C GLU A 66 2.96 0.60 -0.34
N LEU A 67 1.70 0.68 0.10
CA LEU A 67 1.32 1.49 1.25
C LEU A 67 1.82 0.87 2.57
N ALA A 68 1.78 -0.46 2.70
CA ALA A 68 2.31 -1.16 3.87
C ALA A 68 3.83 -0.98 4.00
N SER A 69 4.58 -1.13 2.91
CA SER A 69 6.04 -1.01 2.90
C SER A 69 6.50 0.42 3.21
N TYR A 70 5.68 1.44 2.93
CA TYR A 70 5.96 2.83 3.31
C TYR A 70 6.08 3.02 4.85
N GLN A 71 5.35 2.22 5.63
CA GLN A 71 5.37 2.28 7.11
C GLN A 71 6.48 1.44 7.76
N LEU A 72 7.22 0.66 6.96
CA LEU A 72 8.42 -0.03 7.44
C LEU A 72 9.55 0.98 7.57
N LYS A 73 10.20 1.00 8.73
CA LYS A 73 11.35 1.87 9.01
C LYS A 73 12.49 1.04 9.58
N ASP A 74 13.69 1.62 9.59
CA ASP A 74 14.89 1.04 10.20
C ASP A 74 15.13 -0.41 9.72
N VAL A 75 15.25 -1.38 10.63
CA VAL A 75 15.55 -2.78 10.32
C VAL A 75 14.49 -3.42 9.43
N ALA A 76 13.21 -3.08 9.60
CA ALA A 76 12.13 -3.61 8.77
C ALA A 76 12.26 -3.15 7.30
N GLN A 77 12.66 -1.90 7.07
CA GLN A 77 12.87 -1.37 5.72
C GLN A 77 14.06 -2.05 5.01
N ILE A 78 15.16 -2.24 5.73
CA ILE A 78 16.36 -2.91 5.21
C ILE A 78 15.99 -4.34 4.77
N ARG A 79 15.28 -5.07 5.63
CA ARG A 79 14.86 -6.45 5.36
C ARG A 79 13.91 -6.57 4.17
N TYR A 80 12.90 -5.70 4.11
CA TYR A 80 11.99 -5.64 2.97
C TYR A 80 12.74 -5.39 1.65
N THR A 81 13.69 -4.45 1.66
CA THR A 81 14.48 -4.12 0.48
C THR A 81 15.32 -5.31 0.02
N GLN A 82 15.94 -6.04 0.96
CA GLN A 82 16.71 -7.25 0.66
C GLN A 82 15.83 -8.37 0.09
N TRP A 83 14.65 -8.60 0.68
CA TRP A 83 13.71 -9.59 0.19
C TRP A 83 13.19 -9.28 -1.21
N ASN A 84 12.81 -8.02 -1.47
CA ASN A 84 12.36 -7.60 -2.79
C ASN A 84 13.47 -7.71 -3.84
N ALA A 85 14.73 -7.38 -3.49
CA ALA A 85 15.88 -7.53 -4.37
C ALA A 85 16.22 -8.99 -4.72
N ASN A 86 15.85 -9.95 -3.86
CA ASN A 86 16.07 -11.38 -4.09
C ASN A 86 14.99 -12.03 -4.95
N ARG A 87 13.91 -11.31 -5.30
CA ARG A 87 12.85 -11.86 -6.15
C ARG A 87 13.38 -12.05 -7.58
N PRO A 88 13.01 -13.14 -8.28
CA PRO A 88 13.32 -13.30 -9.70
C PRO A 88 12.80 -12.10 -10.51
N GLU A 89 13.55 -11.67 -11.54
CA GLU A 89 13.15 -10.55 -12.40
C GLU A 89 11.76 -10.77 -13.05
N GLU A 90 11.37 -12.04 -13.23
CA GLU A 90 10.12 -12.47 -13.83
C GLU A 90 8.94 -12.51 -12.83
N ALA A 91 9.17 -12.32 -11.53
CA ALA A 91 8.18 -12.55 -10.47
C ALA A 91 7.01 -11.54 -10.45
N GLY A 92 7.02 -10.53 -11.31
CA GLY A 92 5.96 -9.51 -11.38
C GLY A 92 5.85 -8.65 -10.12
N PRO A 93 4.79 -7.83 -9.99
CA PRO A 93 4.52 -7.04 -8.78
C PRO A 93 4.38 -7.91 -7.53
N ILE A 94 4.61 -7.34 -6.34
CA ILE A 94 4.36 -8.06 -5.10
C ILE A 94 2.85 -8.06 -4.84
N GLU A 95 2.25 -9.24 -4.80
CA GLU A 95 0.85 -9.37 -4.38
C GLU A 95 0.71 -9.24 -2.86
N TRP A 96 -0.43 -8.70 -2.43
CA TRP A 96 -0.72 -8.46 -1.01
C TRP A 96 -0.59 -9.74 -0.15
N GLU A 97 -1.03 -10.89 -0.67
CA GLU A 97 -0.95 -12.16 0.04
C GLU A 97 0.50 -12.65 0.23
N ASP A 98 1.35 -12.46 -0.77
CA ASP A 98 2.77 -12.82 -0.69
C ASP A 98 3.52 -11.95 0.31
N PHE A 99 3.20 -10.65 0.33
CA PHE A 99 3.68 -9.73 1.35
C PHE A 99 3.28 -10.18 2.75
N LYS A 100 1.98 -10.42 3.01
CA LYS A 100 1.49 -10.86 4.33
C LYS A 100 2.16 -12.14 4.81
N LYS A 101 2.23 -13.15 3.94
CA LYS A 101 2.85 -14.44 4.24
C LYS A 101 4.30 -14.27 4.66
N SER A 102 5.05 -13.48 3.90
CA SER A 102 6.47 -13.31 4.11
C SER A 102 6.78 -12.36 5.30
N PHE A 103 5.91 -11.37 5.54
CA PHE A 103 5.96 -10.47 6.70
C PHE A 103 5.75 -11.23 8.01
N LEU A 104 4.69 -12.05 8.09
CA LEU A 104 4.38 -12.90 9.26
C LEU A 104 5.36 -14.06 9.42
N GLY A 105 6.00 -14.49 8.33
CA GLY A 105 7.08 -15.48 8.33
C GLY A 105 8.33 -15.08 9.13
N LYS A 106 8.42 -13.81 9.58
CA LYS A 106 9.40 -13.12 10.46
C LYS A 106 10.20 -11.99 9.79
N TYR A 107 9.51 -10.98 9.24
CA TYR A 107 10.06 -9.66 8.79
C TYR A 107 11.11 -9.69 7.69
N PHE A 108 11.21 -10.81 6.98
CA PHE A 108 12.06 -11.06 5.82
C PHE A 108 13.57 -11.10 6.13
N PRO A 109 14.25 -12.20 5.80
CA PRO A 109 14.43 -12.61 4.42
C PRO A 109 13.63 -13.87 4.07
N LEU A 110 13.45 -14.10 2.76
CA LEU A 110 13.36 -15.46 2.24
C LEU A 110 14.77 -15.92 1.90
#